data_AF-A0A0E3BJ95-F1
#
_entry.id   AF-A0A0E3BJ95-F1
#
_cell.length_a   1.000
_cell.length_b   1.000
_cell.length_c   1.000
_cell.angle_alpha   90.00
_cell.angle_beta   90.00
_cell.angle_gamma   90.00
#
_symmetry.space_group_name_H-M   'P 1'
#
loop_
_entity.id
_entity.type
_entity.pdbx_description
1 polymer ?
#
loop_
_entity_poly.entity_id
_entity_poly.type
_entity_poly.pdbx_seq_one_letter_code
_entity_poly.pdbx_strand_id
1 'polypeptide(L)'
;MQMLLALSIFIATIALVIWQPRGLGIGWSASAGAAVALLTGVVQVSDIAVVWQIVWNATAAFIAIIIVSLLLDEAGFFEWAALHVARWGRGSGRMLFALSVLLGAAVAAVFANDGAALILTPIVIAMLVALASAPAPPWRS
;
A
#
# COMPACT_ATOMS: atom_id res chain seq x y z
N MET A 1 32.28 0.51 -18.64
CA MET A 1 31.86 1.92 -18.53
C MET A 1 30.34 2.07 -18.48
N GLN A 2 29.59 1.46 -19.41
CA GLN A 2 28.12 1.56 -19.46
C GLN A 2 27.42 1.12 -18.17
N MET A 3 27.86 0.03 -17.53
CA MET A 3 27.27 -0.43 -16.26
C MET A 3 27.45 0.57 -15.10
N LEU A 4 28.60 1.26 -15.02
CA LEU A 4 28.84 2.32 -14.04
C LEU A 4 27.91 3.52 -14.26
N LEU A 5 27.66 3.86 -15.53
CA LEU A 5 26.76 4.94 -15.92
C LEU A 5 25.30 4.58 -15.65
N ALA A 6 24.89 3.35 -15.96
CA ALA A 6 23.56 2.85 -15.61
C ALA A 6 23.32 2.86 -14.10
N LEU A 7 24.29 2.38 -13.33
CA LEU A 7 24.22 2.36 -11.87
C LEU A 7 24.18 3.77 -11.29
N SER A 8 24.96 4.71 -11.83
CA SER A 8 24.94 6.10 -11.34
C SER A 8 23.60 6.78 -11.62
N ILE A 9 23.01 6.59 -12.81
CA ILE A 9 21.67 7.09 -13.15
C ILE A 9 20.63 6.46 -12.22
N PHE A 10 20.70 5.15 -11.98
CA PHE A 10 19.77 4.44 -11.11
C PHE A 10 19.83 4.97 -9.68
N ILE A 11 21.02 5.06 -9.09
CA ILE A 11 21.21 5.56 -7.72
C ILE A 11 20.74 7.02 -7.61
N ALA A 12 21.09 7.86 -8.57
CA ALA A 12 20.65 9.26 -8.59
C ALA A 12 19.13 9.38 -8.70
N THR A 13 18.49 8.57 -9.54
CA THR A 13 17.03 8.56 -9.71
C THR A 13 16.34 8.11 -8.44
N ILE A 14 16.79 7.03 -7.80
CA ILE A 14 16.24 6.54 -6.53
C ILE A 14 16.45 7.57 -5.41
N ALA A 15 17.63 8.20 -5.33
CA ALA A 15 17.90 9.24 -4.35
C ALA A 15 16.96 10.44 -4.53
N LEU A 16 16.71 10.86 -5.77
CA LEU A 16 15.77 11.95 -6.09
C LEU A 16 14.32 11.58 -5.74
N VAL A 17 13.91 10.33 -6.02
CA VAL A 17 12.57 9.81 -5.72
C VAL A 17 12.32 9.73 -4.21
N ILE A 18 13.31 9.32 -3.42
CA ILE A 18 13.21 9.22 -1.95
C ILE A 18 13.32 10.61 -1.30
N TRP A 19 14.26 11.44 -1.74
CA TRP A 19 14.51 12.75 -1.13
C TRP A 19 13.46 13.79 -1.52
N GLN A 20 12.78 13.66 -2.67
CA GLN A 20 11.75 14.60 -3.15
C GLN A 20 12.13 16.08 -2.94
N PRO A 21 13.30 16.53 -3.44
CA PRO A 21 13.79 17.86 -3.15
C PRO A 21 12.78 18.90 -3.64
N ARG A 22 12.45 19.87 -2.79
CA ARG A 22 11.47 20.94 -3.06
C ARG A 22 10.04 20.46 -3.39
N GLY A 23 9.66 19.26 -2.91
CA GLY A 23 8.34 18.70 -3.18
C GLY A 23 8.13 18.28 -4.62
N LEU A 24 9.20 18.02 -5.37
CA LEU A 24 9.11 17.40 -6.68
C LEU A 24 8.40 16.05 -6.53
N GLY A 25 7.24 15.93 -7.19
CA GLY A 25 6.46 14.70 -7.16
C GLY A 25 7.28 13.52 -7.67
N ILE A 26 7.02 12.33 -7.10
CA ILE A 26 7.70 11.07 -7.42
C ILE A 26 7.78 10.83 -8.93
N GLY A 27 6.68 11.11 -9.65
CA GLY A 27 6.58 10.94 -11.09
C GLY A 27 7.53 11.85 -11.89
N TRP A 28 7.75 13.09 -11.47
CA TRP A 28 8.68 14.01 -12.15
C TRP A 28 10.12 13.53 -11.99
N SER A 29 10.49 13.14 -10.78
CA SER A 29 11.81 12.61 -10.47
C SER A 29 12.12 11.33 -11.26
N ALA A 30 11.17 10.39 -11.32
CA ALA A 30 11.29 9.17 -12.09
C ALA A 30 11.34 9.43 -13.61
N SER A 31 10.50 10.35 -14.11
CA SER A 31 10.46 10.70 -15.54
C SER A 31 11.75 11.36 -16.00
N ALA A 32 12.35 12.23 -15.17
CA ALA A 32 13.65 12.83 -15.44
C ALA A 32 14.76 11.76 -15.51
N GLY A 33 14.78 10.82 -14.57
CA GLY A 33 15.71 9.69 -14.59
C GLY A 33 15.58 8.82 -15.85
N ALA A 34 14.34 8.49 -16.24
CA ALA A 34 14.04 7.75 -17.46
C ALA A 34 14.48 8.52 -18.73
N ALA A 35 14.24 9.82 -18.79
CA ALA A 35 14.69 10.66 -19.90
C ALA A 35 16.22 10.69 -20.00
N VAL A 36 16.93 10.84 -18.88
CA VAL A 36 18.40 10.78 -18.86
C VAL A 36 18.91 9.40 -19.29
N ALA A 37 18.26 8.32 -18.87
CA ALA A 37 18.63 6.95 -19.27
C ALA A 37 18.46 6.71 -20.78
N LEU A 38 17.40 7.25 -21.38
CA LEU A 38 17.16 7.20 -22.82
C LEU A 38 18.18 8.06 -23.59
N LEU A 39 18.42 9.30 -23.15
CA LEU A 39 19.35 10.23 -23.80
C LEU A 39 20.80 9.75 -23.75
N THR A 40 21.19 9.06 -22.69
CA THR A 40 22.53 8.46 -22.54
C THR A 40 22.68 7.12 -23.27
N GLY A 41 21.59 6.59 -23.85
CA GLY A 41 21.56 5.32 -24.58
C GLY A 41 21.72 4.09 -23.69
N VAL A 42 21.61 4.25 -22.36
CA VAL A 42 21.62 3.13 -21.40
C VAL A 42 20.37 2.29 -21.53
N VAL A 43 19.25 2.93 -21.84
CA VAL A 43 17.95 2.30 -22.08
C VAL A 43 17.54 2.59 -23.52
N GLN A 44 17.08 1.56 -24.22
CA GLN A 44 16.54 1.65 -25.58
C GLN A 44 15.01 1.72 -25.54
N VAL A 45 14.42 2.23 -26.62
CA VAL A 45 12.95 2.28 -26.75
C VAL A 45 12.32 0.89 -26.69
N SER A 46 13.02 -0.15 -27.15
CA SER A 46 12.61 -1.55 -27.02
C SER A 46 12.46 -2.00 -25.57
N ASP A 47 13.27 -1.48 -24.65
CA ASP A 47 13.21 -1.84 -23.23
C ASP A 47 11.93 -1.33 -22.57
N ILE A 48 11.33 -0.25 -23.10
CA ILE A 48 10.06 0.29 -22.62
C ILE A 48 8.94 -0.76 -22.76
N ALA A 49 8.93 -1.51 -23.86
CA ALA A 49 7.95 -2.58 -24.07
C ALA A 49 8.13 -3.71 -23.04
N VAL A 50 9.38 -4.06 -22.72
CA VAL A 50 9.69 -5.06 -21.70
C VAL A 50 9.21 -4.60 -20.32
N VAL A 51 9.51 -3.35 -19.94
CA VAL A 51 9.05 -2.76 -18.67
C VAL A 51 7.52 -2.73 -18.61
N TRP A 52 6.85 -2.35 -19.71
CA TRP A 52 5.39 -2.32 -19.79
C TRP A 52 4.76 -3.70 -19.53
N GLN A 53 5.30 -4.76 -20.13
CA GLN A 53 4.81 -6.13 -19.95
C GLN A 53 4.95 -6.63 -18.50
N ILE A 54 5.95 -6.14 -17.78
CA ILE A 54 6.18 -6.51 -16.37
C ILE A 54 5.29 -5.70 -15.44
N VAL A 55 5.11 -4.40 -15.71
CA VAL A 55 4.42 -3.48 -14.80
C VAL A 55 2.89 -3.54 -14.96
N TRP A 56 2.38 -3.77 -16.18
CA TRP A 56 0.94 -3.72 -16.46
C TRP A 56 0.11 -4.65 -15.55
N ASN A 57 0.55 -5.89 -15.36
CA ASN A 57 -0.17 -6.85 -14.51
C ASN A 57 -0.26 -6.38 -13.05
N ALA A 58 0.84 -5.85 -12.51
CA ALA A 58 0.88 -5.34 -11.15
C ALA A 58 -0.01 -4.09 -10.98
N THR A 59 0.03 -3.16 -11.95
CA THR A 59 -0.82 -1.97 -11.93
C THR A 59 -2.30 -2.33 -12.03
N ALA A 60 -2.66 -3.25 -12.93
CA ALA A 60 -4.04 -3.71 -13.08
C ALA A 60 -4.56 -4.40 -11.80
N ALA A 61 -3.73 -5.24 -11.16
CA ALA A 61 -4.06 -5.86 -9.88
C ALA A 61 -4.29 -4.81 -8.79
N PHE A 62 -3.41 -3.80 -8.70
CA PHE A 62 -3.56 -2.70 -7.74
C PHE A 62 -4.87 -1.92 -7.94
N ILE A 63 -5.23 -1.60 -9.19
CA ILE A 63 -6.50 -0.95 -9.52
C ILE A 63 -7.70 -1.85 -9.15
N ALA A 64 -7.64 -3.13 -9.49
CA ALA A 64 -8.71 -4.08 -9.15
C ALA A 64 -8.92 -4.18 -7.63
N ILE A 65 -7.83 -4.18 -6.85
CA ILE A 65 -7.90 -4.17 -5.39
C ILE A 65 -8.56 -2.88 -4.88
N ILE A 66 -8.19 -1.70 -5.42
CA ILE A 66 -8.84 -0.44 -5.05
C ILE A 66 -10.36 -0.54 -5.28
N ILE A 67 -10.78 -1.00 -6.47
CA ILE A 67 -12.19 -1.13 -6.82
C ILE A 67 -12.92 -2.09 -5.89
N VAL A 68 -12.36 -3.29 -5.65
CA VAL A 68 -12.95 -4.28 -4.74
C VAL A 68 -13.03 -3.72 -3.31
N SER A 69 -12.02 -2.98 -2.86
CA SER A 69 -12.00 -2.36 -1.53
C SER A 69 -13.12 -1.34 -1.37
N LEU A 70 -13.29 -0.46 -2.37
CA LEU A 70 -14.38 0.53 -2.37
C LEU A 70 -15.75 -0.15 -2.38
N LEU A 71 -15.91 -1.22 -3.17
CA LEU A 71 -17.17 -1.95 -3.24
C LEU A 71 -17.50 -2.68 -1.93
N LEU A 72 -16.49 -3.25 -1.27
CA LEU A 72 -16.63 -3.87 0.06
C LEU A 72 -16.95 -2.85 1.16
N ASP A 73 -16.37 -1.65 1.06
CA ASP A 73 -16.66 -0.54 1.97
C ASP A 73 -18.12 -0.09 1.83
N GLU A 74 -18.57 0.17 0.60
CA GLU A 74 -19.97 0.54 0.31
C GLU A 74 -20.97 -0.55 0.71
N ALA A 75 -20.58 -1.82 0.62
CA ALA A 75 -21.41 -2.95 1.08
C ALA A 75 -21.46 -3.09 2.62
N GLY A 76 -20.69 -2.29 3.37
CA GLY A 76 -20.59 -2.39 4.83
C GLY A 76 -19.80 -3.61 5.32
N PHE A 77 -19.04 -4.28 4.45
CA PHE A 77 -18.28 -5.48 4.81
C PHE A 77 -17.20 -5.19 5.86
N PHE A 78 -16.56 -4.02 5.80
CA PHE A 78 -15.50 -3.66 6.75
C PHE A 78 -16.03 -3.40 8.16
N GLU A 79 -17.20 -2.77 8.30
CA GLU A 79 -17.87 -2.61 9.59
C GLU A 79 -18.30 -3.97 10.16
N TRP A 80 -18.87 -4.83 9.31
CA TRP A 80 -19.23 -6.20 9.70
C TRP A 80 -18.02 -6.99 10.19
N ALA A 81 -16.89 -6.93 9.47
CA ALA A 81 -15.65 -7.61 9.83
C ALA A 81 -15.07 -7.06 11.14
N ALA A 82 -15.11 -5.73 11.33
CA ALA A 82 -14.66 -5.06 12.54
C ALA A 82 -15.44 -5.54 13.78
N LEU A 83 -16.77 -5.63 13.69
CA LEU A 83 -17.62 -6.13 14.78
C LEU A 83 -17.36 -7.60 15.08
N HIS A 84 -17.11 -8.44 14.06
CA HIS A 84 -16.79 -9.85 14.26
C HIS A 84 -15.46 -10.04 15.00
N VAL A 85 -14.42 -9.33 14.57
CA VAL A 85 -13.10 -9.36 15.24
C VAL A 85 -13.20 -8.81 16.66
N ALA A 86 -13.95 -7.72 16.88
CA ALA A 86 -14.18 -7.16 18.19
C ALA A 86 -14.86 -8.15 19.15
N ARG A 87 -15.89 -8.85 18.66
CA ARG A 87 -16.60 -9.90 19.42
C ARG A 87 -15.67 -11.08 19.77
N TRP A 88 -14.85 -11.52 18.81
CA TRP A 88 -13.89 -12.60 19.05
C TRP A 88 -12.78 -12.23 20.01
N GLY A 89 -12.43 -10.94 20.12
CA GLY A 89 -11.45 -10.45 21.08
C GLY A 89 -11.86 -10.59 22.55
N ARG A 90 -13.14 -10.84 22.86
CA ARG A 90 -13.68 -11.12 24.21
C ARG A 90 -13.19 -10.13 25.29
N GLY A 91 -13.00 -8.86 24.94
CA GLY A 91 -12.52 -7.81 25.85
C GLY A 91 -11.01 -7.82 26.16
N SER A 92 -10.22 -8.71 25.55
CA SER A 92 -8.76 -8.76 25.70
C SER A 92 -8.06 -8.02 24.57
N GLY A 93 -7.38 -6.91 24.90
CA GLY A 93 -6.61 -6.13 23.94
C GLY A 93 -5.50 -6.94 23.23
N ARG A 94 -4.89 -7.92 23.90
CA ARG A 94 -3.87 -8.79 23.30
C ARG A 94 -4.46 -9.72 22.24
N MET A 95 -5.67 -10.24 22.49
CA MET A 95 -6.36 -11.10 21.53
C MET A 95 -6.85 -10.31 20.33
N LEU A 96 -7.36 -9.10 20.54
CA LEU A 96 -7.72 -8.18 19.45
C LEU A 96 -6.51 -7.85 18.57
N PHE A 97 -5.37 -7.54 19.17
CA PHE A 97 -4.14 -7.28 18.41
C PHE A 97 -3.72 -8.49 17.57
N ALA A 98 -3.70 -9.70 18.16
CA ALA A 98 -3.37 -10.92 17.42
C ALA A 98 -4.36 -11.18 16.27
N LEU A 99 -5.65 -10.97 16.48
CA LEU A 99 -6.68 -11.11 15.45
C LEU A 99 -6.53 -10.06 14.34
N SER A 100 -6.20 -8.81 14.67
CA SER A 100 -5.91 -7.76 13.68
C SER A 100 -4.68 -8.09 12.83
N VAL A 101 -3.62 -8.63 13.44
CA VAL A 101 -2.42 -9.09 12.72
C VAL A 101 -2.75 -10.28 11.81
N LEU A 102 -3.51 -11.26 12.30
CA LEU A 102 -3.93 -12.42 11.51
C LEU A 102 -4.84 -12.01 10.35
N LEU A 103 -5.77 -11.08 10.56
CA LEU A 103 -6.62 -10.53 9.52
C LEU A 103 -5.77 -9.82 8.46
N GLY A 104 -4.84 -8.95 8.88
CA GLY A 104 -3.90 -8.30 7.97
C GLY A 104 -3.07 -9.29 7.16
N ALA A 105 -2.58 -10.37 7.79
CA ALA A 105 -1.85 -11.43 7.11
C ALA A 105 -2.71 -12.19 6.09
N ALA A 106 -3.95 -12.51 6.43
CA ALA A 106 -4.90 -13.16 5.53
C ALA A 106 -5.21 -12.28 4.31
N VAL A 107 -5.48 -10.98 4.54
CA VAL A 107 -5.71 -10.01 3.46
C VAL A 107 -4.45 -9.85 2.61
N ALA A 108 -3.25 -9.81 3.19
CA ALA A 108 -1.99 -9.70 2.44
C ALA A 108 -1.68 -10.94 1.60
N ALA A 109 -2.07 -12.13 2.07
CA ALA A 109 -1.94 -13.36 1.30
C ALA A 109 -2.85 -13.37 0.05
N VAL A 110 -4.01 -12.72 0.12
CA VAL A 110 -5.00 -12.69 -0.98
C VAL A 110 -4.79 -11.50 -1.92
N PHE A 111 -4.49 -10.32 -1.38
CA PHE A 111 -4.47 -9.04 -2.12
C PHE A 111 -3.07 -8.42 -2.23
N ALA A 112 -2.01 -9.18 -1.95
CA ALA A 112 -0.64 -8.67 -1.83
C ALA A 112 -0.46 -7.62 -0.71
N ASN A 113 0.79 -7.25 -0.43
CA ASN A 113 1.13 -6.36 0.67
C ASN A 113 0.52 -4.95 0.51
N ASP A 114 0.56 -4.41 -0.71
CA ASP A 114 0.03 -3.06 -1.00
C ASP A 114 -1.50 -3.03 -0.89
N GLY A 115 -2.17 -4.09 -1.37
CA GLY A 115 -3.61 -4.24 -1.25
C GLY A 115 -4.07 -4.44 0.19
N ALA A 116 -3.31 -5.17 1.00
CA ALA A 116 -3.59 -5.29 2.42
C ALA A 116 -3.45 -3.97 3.16
N ALA A 117 -2.44 -3.15 2.87
CA ALA A 117 -2.33 -1.82 3.46
C ALA A 117 -3.56 -0.95 3.13
N LEU A 118 -4.03 -1.00 1.87
CA LEU A 118 -5.21 -0.26 1.42
C LEU A 118 -6.50 -0.71 2.11
N ILE A 119 -6.70 -2.03 2.29
CA ILE A 119 -7.90 -2.62 2.89
C ILE A 119 -7.88 -2.57 4.42
N LEU A 120 -6.73 -2.81 5.04
CA LEU A 120 -6.61 -2.90 6.50
C LEU A 120 -6.78 -1.53 7.16
N THR A 121 -6.40 -0.44 6.47
CA THR A 121 -6.55 0.92 6.98
C THR A 121 -8.01 1.27 7.33
N PRO A 122 -9.00 1.18 6.40
CA PRO A 122 -10.39 1.44 6.75
C PRO A 122 -10.94 0.43 7.77
N ILE A 123 -10.57 -0.85 7.70
CA ILE A 123 -11.01 -1.86 8.68
C ILE A 123 -10.57 -1.50 10.09
N VAL A 124 -9.29 -1.17 10.28
CA VAL A 124 -8.75 -0.83 11.60
C VAL A 124 -9.37 0.46 12.11
N ILE A 125 -9.58 1.46 11.24
CA ILE A 125 -10.28 2.70 11.62
C ILE A 125 -11.71 2.38 12.08
N ALA A 126 -12.47 1.58 11.33
CA ALA A 126 -13.82 1.17 11.71
C ALA A 126 -13.83 0.41 13.06
N MET A 127 -12.86 -0.48 13.28
CA MET A 127 -12.67 -1.16 14.58
C MET A 127 -12.41 -0.17 15.72
N LEU A 128 -11.52 0.81 15.51
CA LEU A 128 -11.20 1.82 16.51
C LEU A 128 -12.41 2.70 16.85
N VAL A 129 -13.19 3.09 15.83
CA VAL A 129 -14.45 3.85 16.02
C VAL A 129 -15.48 3.04 16.81
N ALA A 130 -15.64 1.74 16.49
CA ALA A 130 -16.56 0.86 17.21
C ALA A 130 -16.15 0.63 18.68
N LEU A 131 -14.84 0.60 18.97
CA LEU A 131 -14.34 0.48 20.34
C LEU A 131 -14.41 1.82 21.10
N ALA A 132 -14.17 2.95 20.43
CA ALA A 132 -14.24 4.28 21.05
C ALA A 132 -15.67 4.71 21.43
N SER A 133 -16.70 4.14 20.79
CA SER A 133 -18.10 4.35 21.12
C SER A 133 -18.62 3.45 22.27
N ALA A 134 -17.79 2.54 22.80
CA ALA A 134 -18.12 1.76 23.98
C ALA A 134 -18.03 2.64 25.26
N PRO A 135 -18.99 2.53 26.20
CA PRO A 135 -19.03 3.39 27.38
C PRO A 135 -17.78 3.24 28.24
N ALA A 136 -17.27 4.38 28.75
CA ALA A 136 -16.09 4.42 29.60
C ALA A 136 -16.26 3.53 30.85
N PRO A 137 -15.21 2.82 31.31
CA PRO A 137 -15.30 1.97 32.49
C PRO A 137 -15.69 2.80 33.73
N PRO A 138 -16.55 2.27 34.63
CA PRO A 138 -17.12 3.01 35.77
C PRO A 138 -16.12 3.40 36.88
N TRP A 139 -14.82 3.13 36.71
CA TRP A 139 -13.78 3.42 37.71
C TRP A 139 -12.94 4.67 37.39
N ARG A 140 -13.34 5.46 36.40
CA ARG A 140 -12.82 6.83 36.18
C ARG A 140 -13.85 7.87 36.66
N SER A 141 -13.87 8.09 37.97
CA SER A 141 -14.43 9.30 38.61
C SER A 141 -13.55 9.67 39.80
#